data_AF-A0A7W1LZL8-F1
#
_entry.id   AF-A0A7W1LZL8-F1
#
_cell.length_a   1.000
_cell.length_b   1.000
_cell.length_c   1.000
_cell.angle_alpha   90.00
_cell.angle_beta   90.00
_cell.angle_gamma   90.00
#
_symmetry.space_group_name_H-M   'P 1'
#
loop_
_entity.id
_entity.type
_entity.pdbx_description
1 polymer ?
#
loop_
_entity_poly.entity_id
_entity_poly.type
_entity_poly.pdbx_seq_one_letter_code
_entity_poly.pdbx_strand_id
1 'polypeptide(L)' 'MHEARTALNRDPELRQWADGWLKNKERAAQPAMSDVEFEKHWPYVRPERTHEGAIEAVAAYRQRAEEK' A
#
# COMPACT_ATOMS: atom_id res chain seq x y z
N MET A 1 5.56 9.72 9.83
CA MET A 1 5.88 9.28 8.44
C MET A 1 7.22 8.56 8.35
N HIS A 2 8.31 9.14 8.86
CA HIS A 2 9.65 8.56 8.74
C HIS A 2 9.75 7.14 9.33
N GLU A 3 9.16 6.91 10.51
CA GLU A 3 9.19 5.60 11.17
C GLU A 3 8.46 4.49 10.40
N ALA A 4 7.27 4.78 9.86
CA ALA A 4 6.53 3.80 9.06
C ALA A 4 7.31 3.42 7.78
N ARG A 5 7.93 4.40 7.11
CA ARG A 5 8.80 4.13 5.96
C ARG A 5 10.04 3.33 6.35
N THR A 6 10.64 3.60 7.51
CA THR A 6 11.75 2.80 8.04
C THR A 6 11.32 1.36 8.33
N ALA A 7 10.13 1.14 8.87
CA ALA A 7 9.58 -0.20 9.09
C ALA A 7 9.40 -0.95 7.75
N LEU A 8 8.79 -0.29 6.75
CA LEU A 8 8.65 -0.85 5.39
C LEU A 8 10.00 -1.19 4.73
N ASN A 9 11.07 -0.45 5.05
CA ASN A 9 12.39 -0.73 4.49
C ASN A 9 13.13 -1.86 5.21
N ARG A 10 12.75 -2.19 6.45
CA ARG A 10 13.41 -3.22 7.27
C ARG A 10 12.75 -4.60 7.15
N ASP A 11 11.47 -4.64 6.81
CA ASP A 11 10.68 -5.87 6.74
C ASP A 11 10.07 -6.04 5.33
N PRO A 12 10.66 -6.93 4.50
CA PRO A 12 10.17 -7.21 3.15
C PRO A 12 8.75 -7.80 3.10
N GLU A 13 8.33 -8.56 4.11
CA GLU A 13 6.98 -9.15 4.15
C GLU A 13 5.94 -8.06 4.43
N LEU A 14 6.21 -7.23 5.45
CA LEU A 14 5.41 -6.04 5.72
C LEU A 14 5.35 -5.14 4.49
N ARG A 15 6.47 -4.93 3.80
CA ARG A 15 6.54 -4.12 2.58
C ARG A 15 5.61 -4.66 1.49
N GLN A 16 5.70 -5.96 1.21
CA GLN A 16 4.90 -6.60 0.18
C GLN A 16 3.40 -6.52 0.51
N TRP A 17 3.04 -6.76 1.78
CA TRP A 17 1.66 -6.65 2.22
C TRP A 17 1.13 -5.22 2.09
N ALA A 18 1.90 -4.24 2.57
CA ALA A 18 1.54 -2.83 2.51
C ALA A 18 1.36 -2.34 1.07
N ASP A 19 2.26 -2.73 0.16
CA ASP A 19 2.14 -2.39 -1.27
C ASP A 19 0.86 -2.98 -1.89
N GLY A 20 0.53 -4.23 -1.57
CA GLY A 20 -0.71 -4.86 -2.04
C GLY A 20 -1.96 -4.20 -1.47
N TRP A 21 -1.95 -3.89 -0.19
CA TRP A 21 -3.06 -3.21 0.48
C TRP A 21 -3.30 -1.81 -0.10
N LEU A 22 -2.25 -1.03 -0.32
CA LEU A 22 -2.32 0.27 -0.96
C LEU A 22 -2.77 0.19 -2.43
N LYS A 23 -2.31 -0.83 -3.18
CA LYS A 23 -2.77 -1.08 -4.55
C LYS A 23 -4.28 -1.33 -4.59
N ASN A 24 -4.80 -2.13 -3.66
CA ASN A 24 -6.23 -2.40 -3.58
C ASN A 24 -7.04 -1.16 -3.24
N LYS A 25 -6.55 -0.31 -2.32
CA LYS A 25 -7.19 0.98 -2.03
C LYS A 25 -7.23 1.91 -3.25
N GLU A 26 -6.12 2.04 -3.97
CA GLU A 26 -6.07 2.84 -5.20
C GLU A 26 -7.02 2.27 -6.28
N ARG A 27 -7.12 0.94 -6.41
CA ARG A 27 -8.07 0.31 -7.34
C ARG A 27 -9.52 0.64 -7.00
N ALA A 28 -9.87 0.56 -5.70
CA ALA A 28 -11.20 0.86 -5.21
C ALA A 28 -11.57 2.35 -5.41
N ALA A 29 -10.59 3.26 -5.35
CA ALA A 29 -10.78 4.68 -5.61
C ALA A 29 -10.94 5.01 -7.11
N GLN A 30 -10.57 4.09 -8.01
CA GLN A 30 -10.60 4.27 -9.47
C GLN A 30 -11.55 3.25 -10.16
N PRO A 31 -12.84 3.17 -9.79
CA PRO A 31 -13.73 2.12 -10.29
C PRO A 31 -14.00 2.21 -11.79
N ALA A 32 -13.89 3.42 -12.37
CA ALA A 32 -14.09 3.66 -13.79
C ALA A 32 -12.91 3.23 -14.66
N MET A 33 -11.73 3.01 -14.06
CA MET A 33 -10.55 2.54 -14.78
C MET A 33 -10.66 1.04 -15.03
N SER A 34 -10.41 0.61 -16.27
CA SER A 34 -10.30 -0.83 -16.57
C SER A 34 -9.06 -1.43 -15.90
N ASP A 35 -9.02 -2.75 -15.77
CA ASP A 35 -7.87 -3.42 -15.13
C ASP A 35 -6.57 -3.18 -15.91
N VAL A 36 -6.63 -3.16 -17.25
CA VAL A 36 -5.45 -2.91 -18.10
C VAL A 36 -4.93 -1.48 -17.92
N GLU A 37 -5.82 -0.50 -17.84
CA GLU A 37 -5.44 0.88 -17.56
C GLU A 37 -4.88 1.02 -16.14
N PHE A 38 -5.46 0.32 -15.18
CA PHE A 38 -5.03 0.33 -13.79
C PHE A 38 -3.62 -0.24 -13.60
N GLU A 39 -3.32 -1.37 -14.25
CA GLU A 39 -1.97 -1.95 -14.20
C GLU A 39 -0.91 -1.04 -14.82
N LYS A 40 -1.29 -0.19 -15.78
CA LYS A 40 -0.40 0.85 -16.32
C LYS A 40 -0.30 2.07 -15.40
N HIS A 41 -1.38 2.46 -14.74
CA HIS A 41 -1.44 3.60 -13.80
C HIS A 41 -0.64 3.35 -12.52
N TRP A 42 -0.78 2.15 -11.94
CA TRP A 42 -0.24 1.83 -10.62
C TRP A 42 1.27 2.12 -10.46
N PRO A 43 2.17 1.71 -11.38
CA PRO A 43 3.61 1.99 -11.25
C PRO A 43 3.94 3.48 -11.09
N TYR A 44 3.13 4.38 -11.66
CA TYR A 44 3.37 5.83 -11.60
C TYR A 44 2.92 6.45 -10.28
N VAL A 45 1.82 5.97 -9.70
CA VAL A 45 1.29 6.50 -8.43
C VAL A 45 1.81 5.76 -7.21
N ARG A 46 2.34 4.54 -7.37
CA ARG A 46 2.83 3.70 -6.26
C ARG A 46 3.81 4.42 -5.33
N PRO A 47 4.83 5.16 -5.82
CA PRO A 47 5.77 5.84 -4.92
C PRO A 47 5.07 6.84 -4.00
N GLU A 48 4.12 7.62 -4.53
CA GLU A 48 3.38 8.61 -3.77
C GLU A 48 2.39 7.94 -2.80
N ARG A 49 1.65 6.91 -3.26
CA ARG A 49 0.75 6.15 -2.38
C ARG A 49 1.48 5.43 -1.27
N THR A 50 2.68 4.93 -1.53
CA THR A 50 3.56 4.43 -0.48
C THR A 50 3.95 5.55 0.48
N HIS A 51 4.32 6.72 -0.03
CA HIS A 51 4.76 7.83 0.79
C HIS A 51 3.63 8.29 1.73
N GLU A 52 2.46 8.59 1.19
CA GLU A 52 1.26 9.09 1.87
C GLU A 52 0.59 8.03 2.75
N GLY A 53 0.57 6.78 2.27
CA GLY A 53 -0.15 5.67 2.90
C GLY A 53 0.67 4.82 3.85
N ALA A 54 1.98 5.09 4.02
CA ALA A 54 2.87 4.23 4.82
C ALA A 54 2.38 4.02 6.26
N ILE A 55 1.94 5.07 6.94
CA ILE A 55 1.46 4.97 8.33
C ILE A 55 0.22 4.08 8.40
N GLU A 56 -0.74 4.35 7.51
CA GLU A 56 -2.02 3.65 7.49
C GLU A 56 -1.84 2.17 7.14
N ALA A 57 -1.02 1.87 6.13
CA ALA A 57 -0.73 0.50 5.73
C ALA A 57 -0.03 -0.30 6.84
N VAL A 58 0.94 0.31 7.55
CA VAL A 58 1.60 -0.36 8.68
C VAL A 58 0.62 -0.60 9.84
N ALA A 59 -0.25 0.37 10.14
CA ALA A 59 -1.28 0.20 11.17
C ALA A 59 -2.26 -0.92 10.81
N ALA A 60 -2.75 -0.97 9.56
CA ALA A 60 -3.65 -2.01 9.08
C ALA A 60 -3.01 -3.41 9.14
N TYR A 61 -1.70 -3.52 8.85
CA TYR A 61 -0.98 -4.79 8.97
C TYR A 61 -0.94 -5.28 10.42
N ARG A 62 -0.66 -4.38 11.36
CA ARG A 62 -0.60 -4.71 12.79
C ARG A 62 -1.95 -5.14 13.32
N GLN A 63 -3.01 -4.40 12.99
CA GLN A 63 -4.37 -4.76 13.36
C GLN A 63 -4.75 -6.16 12.86
N ARG A 64 -4.45 -6.48 11.59
CA ARG A 64 -4.67 -7.82 11.03
C ARG A 64 -3.92 -8.92 11.80
N ALA A 65 -2.73 -8.64 12.33
CA ALA A 65 -1.96 -9.61 13.10
C ALA A 65 -2.52 -9.81 14.53
N GLU A 66 -3.17 -8.79 15.09
CA GLU A 66 -3.83 -8.85 16.41
C GLU A 66 -5.19 -9.56 16.35
N GLU A 67 -5.85 -9.56 15.19
CA GLU A 67 -7.13 -10.25 14.94
C GLU A 67 -6.97 -11.76 14.63
N LYS A 68 -5.76 -12.31 14.70
CA LYS A 68 -5.45 -13.73 14.47
C LYS A 68 -5.14 -14.47 15.77
#